data_AF-A0A835I2P1-F1
#
_entry.id   AF-A0A835I2P1-F1
#
_cell.length_a   1.000
_cell.length_b   1.000
_cell.length_c   1.000
_cell.angle_alpha   90.00
_cell.angle_beta   90.00
_cell.angle_gamma   90.00
#
_symmetry.space_group_name_H-M   'P 1'
#
loop_
_entity.id
_entity.type
_entity.pdbx_description
1 polymer ?
#
loop_
_entity_poly.entity_id
_entity_poly.type
_entity_poly.pdbx_seq_one_letter_code
_entity_poly.pdbx_strand_id
1 'polypeptide(L)'
;MHKYAGASWDIVVDEATYYEKIGQEVMPVINRRPKLQKISFVAHSLGGLVARTELCRFSGAKIYPGRGIKFVCADSQVFLYLISKCKRYFYNRLKPSKLTWMATYRKQHKKELLQRL
;
A
#
# COMPACT_ATOMS: atom_id res chain seq x y z
N MET A 1 -13.70 39.00 19.82
CA MET A 1 -14.87 38.09 19.82
C MET A 1 -15.68 38.46 18.58
N HIS A 2 -15.92 37.67 17.52
CA HIS A 2 -15.83 36.25 17.22
C HIS A 2 -15.09 36.04 15.89
N LYS A 3 -14.40 34.90 15.78
CA LYS A 3 -13.61 34.42 14.64
C LYS A 3 -14.48 33.55 13.71
N TYR A 4 -13.91 33.31 12.52
CA TYR A 4 -14.21 32.27 11.52
C TYR A 4 -15.15 32.64 10.36
N ALA A 5 -14.55 33.34 9.39
CA ALA A 5 -14.93 33.29 7.98
C ALA A 5 -14.75 31.86 7.42
N GLY A 6 -15.61 31.50 6.46
CA GLY A 6 -15.84 30.13 6.00
C GLY A 6 -14.60 29.36 5.58
N ALA A 7 -14.44 28.18 6.17
CA ALA A 7 -13.75 27.06 5.58
C ALA A 7 -14.81 26.00 5.22
N SER A 8 -14.94 25.75 3.92
CA SER A 8 -15.71 24.65 3.35
C SER A 8 -15.42 23.34 4.10
N TRP A 9 -16.47 22.54 4.36
CA TRP A 9 -16.40 21.24 5.02
C TRP A 9 -15.73 20.14 4.19
N ASP A 10 -15.01 20.49 3.13
CA ASP A 10 -14.22 19.58 2.31
C ASP A 10 -12.88 19.22 2.97
N ILE A 11 -12.90 18.72 4.21
CA ILE A 11 -11.76 17.94 4.72
C ILE A 11 -11.95 16.51 4.21
N VAL A 12 -11.86 16.33 2.89
CA VAL A 12 -11.48 15.05 2.33
C VAL A 12 -10.02 14.87 2.72
N VAL A 13 -9.76 14.19 3.82
CA VAL A 13 -8.41 13.65 4.07
C VAL A 13 -8.20 12.63 2.96
N ASP A 14 -7.60 13.07 1.84
CA ASP A 14 -7.26 12.16 0.76
C ASP A 14 -6.38 11.05 1.39
N GLU A 15 -6.70 9.77 1.16
CA GLU A 15 -5.97 8.64 1.75
C GLU A 15 -4.46 8.78 1.50
N ALA A 16 -4.09 9.38 0.35
CA ALA A 16 -2.73 9.77 0.03
C ALA A 16 -2.09 10.68 1.10
N THR A 17 -2.81 11.72 1.56
CA THR A 17 -2.36 12.62 2.62
C THR A 17 -2.30 11.95 4.00
N TYR A 18 -3.14 10.95 4.26
CA TYR A 18 -3.09 10.17 5.51
C TYR A 18 -1.83 9.32 5.60
N TYR A 19 -1.43 8.65 4.51
CA TYR A 19 -0.19 7.85 4.50
C TYR A 19 1.06 8.70 4.46
N GLU A 20 1.00 9.87 3.84
CA GLU A 20 2.09 10.85 3.89
C GLU A 20 2.29 11.37 5.33
N LYS A 21 1.20 11.64 6.05
CA LYS A 21 1.21 11.97 7.48
C LYS A 21 1.75 10.83 8.36
N ILE A 22 1.31 9.59 8.14
CA ILE A 22 1.90 8.42 8.84
C ILE A 22 3.39 8.30 8.53
N GLY A 23 3.81 8.53 7.28
CA GLY A 23 5.21 8.58 6.91
C GLY A 23 5.98 9.59 7.73
N GLN A 24 5.49 10.83 7.83
CA GLN A 24 6.08 11.90 8.64
C GLN A 24 6.18 11.55 10.13
N GLU A 25 5.24 10.78 10.68
CA GLU A 25 5.26 10.33 12.08
C GLU A 25 6.21 9.13 12.31
N VAL A 26 6.31 8.23 11.34
CA VAL A 26 7.05 6.97 11.46
C VAL A 26 8.54 7.13 11.15
N MET A 27 8.90 8.01 10.20
CA MET A 27 10.29 8.32 9.86
C MET A 27 11.16 8.70 11.08
N PRO A 28 10.74 9.62 11.97
CA PRO A 28 11.54 9.98 13.14
C PRO A 28 11.68 8.84 14.18
N VAL A 29 10.82 7.82 14.14
CA VAL A 29 10.95 6.61 14.97
C VAL A 29 11.99 5.66 14.37
N ILE A 30 11.98 5.48 13.05
CA ILE A 30 12.97 4.69 12.31
C ILE A 30 14.37 5.30 12.49
N ASN A 31 14.50 6.62 12.33
CA ASN A 31 15.79 7.33 12.47
C ASN A 31 16.37 7.26 13.89
N ARG A 32 15.52 7.21 14.93
CA ARG A 32 15.94 7.02 16.33
C ARG A 32 16.38 5.59 16.65
N ARG A 33 16.06 4.61 15.81
CA ARG A 33 16.41 3.20 16.02
C ARG A 33 16.99 2.62 14.72
N PRO A 34 18.30 2.76 14.46
CA PRO A 34 18.91 2.32 13.19
C PRO A 34 18.80 0.81 12.93
N LYS A 35 18.57 0.02 13.99
CA LYS A 35 18.30 -1.43 13.89
C LYS A 35 16.89 -1.76 13.35
N LEU A 36 15.97 -0.79 13.29
CA LEU A 36 14.55 -0.98 13.01
C LEU A 36 14.15 -0.25 11.72
N GLN A 37 14.58 -0.78 10.58
CA GLN A 37 14.40 -0.15 9.26
C GLN A 37 13.04 -0.43 8.60
N LYS A 38 12.15 -1.19 9.26
CA LYS A 38 10.98 -1.81 8.62
C LYS A 38 9.78 -1.83 9.55
N ILE A 39 8.74 -1.08 9.20
CA ILE A 39 7.46 -1.05 9.95
C ILE A 39 6.32 -1.39 8.98
N SER A 40 5.46 -2.32 9.40
CA SER A 40 4.30 -2.73 8.61
C SER A 40 3.02 -2.54 9.40
N PHE A 41 2.06 -1.87 8.78
CA PHE A 41 0.74 -1.63 9.32
C PHE A 41 -0.26 -2.55 8.63
N VAL A 42 -1.08 -3.23 9.42
CA VAL A 42 -2.24 -3.96 8.89
C VAL A 42 -3.38 -2.96 8.88
N ALA A 43 -3.84 -2.58 7.69
CA ALA A 43 -4.91 -1.60 7.54
C ALA A 43 -6.27 -2.31 7.58
N HIS A 44 -6.98 -2.22 8.71
CA HIS A 44 -8.40 -2.51 8.78
C HIS A 44 -9.12 -1.15 8.75
N SER A 45 -9.89 -0.89 7.69
CA SER A 45 -10.62 0.38 7.56
C SER A 45 -11.87 0.31 8.42
N LEU A 46 -12.00 1.25 9.36
CA LEU A 46 -13.23 1.50 10.11
C LEU A 46 -13.90 2.73 9.49
N GLY A 47 -14.68 2.54 8.43
CA GLY A 47 -15.64 3.54 7.96
C GLY A 47 -15.54 3.98 6.49
N GLY A 48 -16.69 3.96 5.80
CA GLY A 48 -17.06 4.99 4.83
C GLY A 48 -16.79 4.74 3.34
N LEU A 49 -17.71 4.00 2.68
CA LEU A 49 -18.36 4.22 1.37
C LEU A 49 -17.68 4.88 0.13
N VAL A 50 -16.39 5.22 0.12
CA VAL A 50 -15.68 5.64 -1.11
C VAL A 50 -14.46 4.74 -1.32
N ALA A 51 -14.66 3.64 -2.04
CA ALA A 51 -13.64 2.62 -2.25
C ALA A 51 -12.68 2.99 -3.39
N ARG A 52 -11.76 3.93 -3.12
CA ARG A 52 -10.56 4.04 -3.98
C ARG A 52 -9.79 2.73 -3.90
N THR A 53 -9.63 2.09 -5.04
CA THR A 53 -8.95 0.79 -5.15
C THR A 53 -7.47 1.04 -5.40
N GLU A 54 -6.64 0.66 -4.45
CA GLU A 54 -5.18 0.76 -4.58
C GLU A 54 -4.62 -0.47 -5.31
N LEU A 55 -3.38 -0.40 -5.78
CA LEU A 55 -2.72 -1.54 -6.43
C LEU A 55 -1.61 -2.11 -5.55
N CYS A 56 -1.57 -3.43 -5.47
CA CYS A 56 -0.47 -4.15 -4.82
C CYS A 56 0.83 -3.92 -5.59
N ARG A 57 1.88 -3.43 -4.93
CA ARG A 57 3.20 -3.20 -5.54
C ARG A 57 3.79 -4.47 -6.16
N PHE A 58 3.58 -5.61 -5.53
CA PHE A 58 4.18 -6.88 -5.96
C PHE A 58 3.38 -7.57 -7.07
N SER A 59 2.05 -7.66 -6.92
CA SER A 59 1.19 -8.44 -7.82
C SER A 59 0.42 -7.63 -8.84
N GLY A 60 0.34 -6.31 -8.68
CA GLY A 60 -0.52 -5.46 -9.50
C GLY A 60 -2.02 -5.71 -9.30
N ALA A 61 -2.39 -6.55 -8.32
CA ALA A 61 -3.78 -6.84 -8.00
C ALA A 61 -4.44 -5.65 -7.29
N LYS A 62 -5.72 -5.44 -7.58
CA LYS A 62 -6.59 -4.46 -6.92
C LYS A 62 -6.74 -4.78 -5.42
N ILE A 63 -6.53 -3.78 -4.58
CA ILE A 63 -6.70 -3.80 -3.13
C ILE A 63 -7.89 -2.89 -2.81
N TYR A 64 -8.95 -3.50 -2.28
CA TYR A 64 -10.12 -2.78 -1.80
C TYR A 64 -9.85 -2.23 -0.38
N PRO A 65 -10.51 -1.12 0.00
CA PRO A 65 -10.33 -0.52 1.32
C PRO A 65 -10.55 -1.53 2.45
N GLY A 66 -9.77 -1.39 3.52
CA GLY A 66 -9.80 -2.29 4.67
C GLY A 66 -9.17 -3.66 4.44
N ARG A 67 -8.44 -3.83 3.33
CA ARG A 67 -7.67 -5.03 3.03
C ARG A 67 -6.21 -4.67 2.75
N GLY A 68 -5.33 -5.62 3.01
CA GLY A 68 -3.91 -5.54 2.65
C GLY A 68 -3.02 -5.07 3.78
N ILE A 69 -1.74 -4.93 3.46
CA ILE A 69 -0.67 -4.59 4.37
C ILE A 69 0.08 -3.43 3.77
N LYS A 70 0.19 -2.33 4.52
CA LYS A 70 0.96 -1.16 4.12
C LYS A 70 2.31 -1.18 4.82
N PHE A 71 3.37 -1.00 4.05
CA PHE A 71 4.75 -1.10 4.50
C PHE A 71 5.45 0.21 4.22
N VAL A 72 6.07 0.80 5.24
CA VAL A 72 6.79 2.06 5.11
C VAL A 72 8.28 1.77 5.20
N CYS A 73 9.02 2.15 4.17
CA CYS A 73 10.48 2.05 4.11
C CYS A 73 11.12 3.23 4.86
N ALA A 74 12.37 3.06 5.31
CA ALA A 74 13.17 4.15 5.90
C ALA A 74 13.34 5.35 4.94
N ASP A 75 13.30 5.11 3.63
CA ASP A 75 13.37 6.15 2.61
C ASP A 75 12.02 6.85 2.37
N SER A 76 11.10 6.83 3.35
CA SER A 76 9.71 7.31 3.29
C SER A 76 8.79 6.68 2.24
N GLN A 77 9.30 5.70 1.47
CA GLN A 77 8.52 5.02 0.45
C GLN A 77 7.44 4.12 1.07
N VAL A 78 6.20 4.30 0.61
CA VAL A 78 5.05 3.49 1.03
C VAL A 78 4.78 2.41 -0.02
N PHE A 79 4.74 1.15 0.42
CA PHE A 79 4.44 -0.01 -0.39
C PHE A 79 3.19 -0.71 0.12
N LEU A 80 2.30 -1.08 -0.80
CA LEU A 80 1.08 -1.80 -0.47
C LEU A 80 1.13 -3.23 -1.00
N TYR A 81 0.72 -4.17 -0.16
CA TYR A 81 0.65 -5.58 -0.48
C TYR A 81 -0.74 -6.13 -0.18
N LEU A 82 -1.33 -6.86 -1.13
CA LEU A 82 -2.65 -7.47 -0.95
C LEU A 82 -2.68 -8.52 0.19
N ILE A 83 -1.61 -9.31 0.31
CA ILE A 83 -1.49 -10.41 1.27
C ILE A 83 -0.06 -10.53 1.80
N SER A 84 0.09 -11.20 2.96
CA SER A 84 1.38 -11.50 3.60
C SER A 84 2.36 -12.25 2.69
N LYS A 85 1.86 -13.12 1.80
CA LYS A 85 2.67 -13.83 0.80
C LYS A 85 3.41 -12.86 -0.14
N CYS A 86 2.74 -11.81 -0.62
CA CYS A 86 3.35 -10.79 -1.48
C CYS A 86 4.43 -10.00 -0.74
N LYS A 87 4.17 -9.64 0.53
CA LYS A 87 5.16 -9.00 1.41
C LYS A 87 6.40 -9.87 1.61
N ARG A 88 6.20 -11.17 1.89
CA ARG A 88 7.30 -12.14 2.09
C ARG A 88 8.17 -12.31 0.85
N TYR A 89 7.56 -12.40 -0.33
CA TYR A 89 8.34 -12.51 -1.58
C TYR A 89 9.12 -11.25 -1.93
N PHE A 90 8.56 -10.07 -1.62
CA PHE A 90 9.30 -8.82 -1.73
C PHE A 90 10.54 -8.81 -0.82
N TYR A 91 10.41 -9.24 0.43
CA TYR A 91 11.57 -9.32 1.34
C TYR A 91 12.63 -10.32 0.88
N ASN A 92 12.21 -11.44 0.30
CA ASN A 92 13.11 -12.44 -0.25
C ASN A 92 13.72 -12.02 -1.60
N ARG A 93 13.48 -10.78 -2.07
CA ARG A 93 13.95 -10.23 -3.34
C ARG A 93 13.56 -11.08 -4.56
N LEU A 94 12.44 -11.80 -4.46
CA LEU A 94 11.92 -12.58 -5.56
C LEU A 94 11.25 -11.67 -6.58
N LYS A 95 11.50 -11.92 -7.87
CA LYS A 95 10.89 -11.15 -8.96
C LYS A 95 9.53 -11.78 -9.33
N PRO A 96 8.45 -10.99 -9.47
CA PRO A 96 7.15 -11.47 -9.95
C PRO A 96 7.23 -12.29 -11.26
N SER A 97 8.14 -11.90 -12.16
CA SER A 97 8.43 -12.58 -13.42
C SER A 97 8.94 -14.02 -13.28
N LYS A 98 9.42 -14.44 -12.11
CA LYS A 98 9.92 -15.80 -11.88
C LYS A 98 8.88 -16.72 -11.20
N LEU A 99 7.76 -16.17 -10.75
CA LEU A 99 6.75 -16.89 -9.98
C LEU A 99 5.58 -17.31 -10.87
N THR A 100 5.39 -18.61 -11.07
CA THR A 100 4.41 -19.19 -12.00
C THR A 100 2.96 -18.76 -11.76
N TRP A 101 2.58 -18.52 -10.50
CA TRP A 101 1.24 -18.10 -10.10
C TRP A 101 0.95 -16.61 -10.36
N MET A 102 1.96 -15.80 -10.70
CA MET A 102 1.81 -14.36 -10.92
C MET A 102 1.32 -14.04 -12.33
N ALA A 103 0.52 -12.98 -12.46
CA ALA A 103 0.07 -12.47 -13.76
C ALA A 103 1.24 -12.08 -14.67
N THR A 104 2.30 -11.47 -14.12
CA THR A 104 3.51 -11.09 -14.87
C THR A 104 4.21 -12.28 -15.52
N TYR A 105 4.31 -13.41 -14.81
CA TYR A 105 4.89 -14.63 -15.37
C TYR A 105 4.02 -15.17 -16.50
N ARG A 106 2.70 -15.26 -16.28
CA ARG A 106 1.75 -15.76 -17.29
C ARG A 106 1.78 -14.92 -18.56
N LYS A 107 1.89 -13.60 -18.43
CA LYS A 107 2.04 -12.66 -19.54
C LYS A 107 3.33 -12.90 -20.35
N GLN A 108 4.46 -13.07 -19.67
CA GLN A 108 5.75 -13.34 -20.32
C GLN A 108 5.77 -14.68 -21.06
N HIS A 109 5.13 -15.70 -20.48
CA HIS A 109 5.07 -17.05 -21.06
C HIS A 109 3.87 -17.28 -21.97
N LYS A 110 3.16 -16.22 -22.39
CA LYS A 110 1.97 -16.27 -23.26
C LYS A 110 0.85 -17.20 -22.75
N LYS A 111 0.78 -17.44 -21.43
CA LYS A 111 -0.23 -18.29 -20.75
C LYS A 111 -1.49 -17.52 -20.35
N GLU A 112 -1.60 -16.24 -20.69
CA GLU A 112 -2.71 -15.36 -20.30
C GLU A 112 -3.94 -15.48 -21.25
N LEU A 113 -3.81 -16.20 -22.37
CA LEU A 113 -4.82 -16.26 -23.43
C LEU A 113 -6.13 -17.00 -23.07
N LEU A 114 -6.22 -17.66 -21.90
CA LEU A 114 -7.32 -18.56 -21.55
C LEU A 114 -8.33 -18.00 -20.53
N GLN A 115 -8.21 -16.74 -20.11
CA GLN A 115 -9.02 -16.19 -19.00
C GLN A 115 -9.99 -15.07 -19.42
N ARG A 116 -10.23 -14.94 -20.74
CA ARG A 116 -11.15 -13.96 -21.36
C ARG A 116 -12.31 -14.59 -22.16
N LEU A 117 -12.53 -15.90 -22.03
CA LEU A 117 -13.77 -16.59 -22.40
C LEU A 117 -14.52 -16.94 -21.12
#